data_AF-A0A924BA14-F1
#
_entry.id   AF-A0A924BA14-F1
#
_cell.length_a   1.000
_cell.length_b   1.000
_cell.length_c   1.000
_cell.angle_alpha   90.00
_cell.angle_beta   90.00
_cell.angle_gamma   90.00
#
_symmetry.space_group_name_H-M   'P 1'
#
loop_
_entity.id
_entity.type
_entity.pdbx_description
1 polymer ?
#
loop_
_entity_poly.entity_id
_entity_poly.type
_entity_poly.pdbx_seq_one_letter_code
_entity_poly.pdbx_strand_id
1 'polypeptide(L)'
;MNKPYTVALDDAGSVPSAQRISAEVRFITALEKALGTAEDVVRVYRAWVDAAENQASDVDAASAQLAMRWPRAFDTARQAGMREIGELPEAHFTVRLDRVQTL
;
A
#
# COMPACT_ATOMS: atom_id res chain seq x y z
N MET A 1 5.04 0.14 18.35
CA MET A 1 5.44 1.16 17.35
C MET A 1 4.25 1.36 16.43
N ASN A 2 3.73 2.58 16.31
CA ASN A 2 2.72 2.90 15.31
C ASN A 2 3.42 2.90 13.94
N LYS A 3 2.89 2.18 12.95
CA LYS A 3 3.42 2.29 11.57
C LYS A 3 2.99 3.66 11.01
N PRO A 4 3.80 4.30 10.14
CA PRO A 4 3.47 5.58 9.53
C PRO A 4 2.36 5.48 8.45
N TYR A 5 1.74 4.31 8.32
CA TYR A 5 0.58 4.05 7.50
C TYR A 5 -0.21 2.86 8.05
N THR A 6 -1.47 2.76 7.64
CA THR A 6 -2.35 1.62 7.89
C THR A 6 -2.84 1.02 6.57
N VAL A 7 -3.30 -0.23 6.64
CA VAL A 7 -3.92 -0.93 5.54
C VAL A 7 -5.25 -1.47 6.02
N ALA A 8 -6.30 -1.30 5.21
CA ALA A 8 -7.61 -1.88 5.44
C ALA A 8 -7.98 -2.77 4.25
N LEU A 9 -8.61 -3.91 4.52
CA LEU A 9 -9.31 -4.69 3.50
C LEU A 9 -10.78 -4.25 3.47
N ASP A 10 -11.12 -3.47 2.44
CA ASP A 10 -12.46 -2.93 2.21
C ASP A 10 -13.32 -3.90 1.39
N ASP A 11 -14.65 -3.74 1.49
CA ASP A 11 -15.67 -4.54 0.78
C ASP A 11 -15.60 -6.07 0.97
N ALA A 12 -14.91 -6.52 2.04
CA ALA A 12 -14.80 -7.91 2.45
C ALA A 12 -15.80 -8.30 3.56
N GLY A 13 -17.07 -7.90 3.43
CA GLY A 13 -18.09 -8.07 4.47
C GLY A 13 -18.40 -9.53 4.86
N SER A 14 -18.14 -10.47 3.96
CA SER A 14 -18.29 -11.91 4.19
C SER A 14 -17.09 -12.55 4.91
N VAL A 15 -15.97 -11.83 5.06
CA VAL A 15 -14.72 -12.37 5.61
C VAL A 15 -14.68 -12.17 7.13
N PRO A 16 -14.42 -13.23 7.93
CA PRO A 16 -14.25 -13.11 9.37
C PRO A 16 -13.14 -12.12 9.75
N SER A 17 -13.32 -11.34 10.83
CA SER A 17 -12.37 -10.31 11.25
C SER A 17 -10.94 -10.83 11.42
N ALA A 18 -10.75 -12.04 11.97
CA ALA A 18 -9.42 -12.64 12.10
C ALA A 18 -8.73 -12.91 10.75
N GLN A 19 -9.50 -13.31 9.73
CA GLN A 19 -8.99 -13.54 8.38
C GLN A 19 -8.68 -12.22 7.68
N ARG A 20 -9.50 -11.18 7.88
CA ARG A 20 -9.24 -9.81 7.38
C ARG A 20 -7.94 -9.25 7.95
N ILE A 21 -7.76 -9.31 9.27
CA ILE A 21 -6.52 -8.86 9.94
C ILE A 21 -5.31 -9.64 9.41
N SER A 22 -5.43 -10.96 9.24
CA SER A 22 -4.34 -11.78 8.68
C SER A 22 -4.00 -11.38 7.25
N ALA A 23 -5.01 -11.03 6.44
CA ALA A 23 -4.82 -10.55 5.07
C ALA A 23 -4.12 -9.20 5.02
N GLU A 24 -4.51 -8.25 5.88
CA GLU A 24 -3.86 -6.94 6.02
C GLU A 24 -2.40 -7.09 6.46
N VAL A 25 -2.10 -7.97 7.42
CA VAL A 25 -0.72 -8.25 7.86
C VAL A 25 0.12 -8.87 6.74
N ARG A 26 -0.43 -9.81 5.98
CA ARG A 26 0.24 -10.40 4.81
C ARG A 26 0.53 -9.36 3.74
N PHE A 27 -0.45 -8.48 3.46
CA PHE A 27 -0.29 -7.37 2.53
C PHE A 27 0.85 -6.43 2.98
N ILE A 28 0.83 -5.98 4.23
CA ILE A 28 1.87 -5.10 4.79
C ILE A 28 3.25 -5.74 4.68
N THR A 29 3.37 -7.01 5.06
CA THR A 29 4.64 -7.75 5.02
C THR A 29 5.18 -7.86 3.60
N ALA A 30 4.32 -8.15 2.62
CA ALA A 30 4.71 -8.24 1.22
C ALA A 30 5.09 -6.86 0.63
N LEU A 31 4.39 -5.80 1.03
CA LEU A 31 4.66 -4.44 0.59
C LEU A 31 6.02 -3.94 1.09
N GLU A 32 6.30 -4.15 2.39
CA GLU A 32 7.61 -3.83 2.98
C GLU A 32 8.72 -4.67 2.36
N LYS A 33 8.49 -5.96 2.10
CA LYS A 33 9.46 -6.80 1.38
C LYS A 33 9.80 -6.27 -0.02
N ALA A 34 8.84 -5.66 -0.72
CA ALA A 34 9.05 -5.11 -2.06
C ALA A 34 9.66 -3.71 -2.08
N LEU A 35 9.37 -2.88 -1.07
CA LEU A 35 9.73 -1.46 -1.08
C LEU A 35 10.85 -1.10 -0.10
N GLY A 36 10.99 -1.83 1.01
CA GLY A 36 11.95 -1.58 2.07
C GLY A 36 11.27 -1.41 3.43
N THR A 37 11.68 -0.39 4.16
CA THR A 37 11.11 -0.07 5.48
C THR A 37 9.70 0.51 5.37
N ALA A 38 9.00 0.64 6.49
CA ALA A 38 7.68 1.29 6.53
C ALA A 38 7.75 2.75 6.04
N GLU A 39 8.86 3.44 6.33
CA GLU A 39 9.18 4.78 5.86
C GLU A 39 9.41 4.82 4.34
N ASP A 40 10.05 3.79 3.77
CA ASP A 40 10.24 3.68 2.32
C ASP A 40 8.90 3.47 1.60
N VAL A 41 7.97 2.70 2.19
CA VAL A 41 6.59 2.57 1.69
C VAL A 41 5.92 3.94 1.60
N VAL A 42 6.01 4.76 2.65
CA VAL A 42 5.45 6.12 2.66
C VAL A 42 6.10 7.01 1.61
N ARG A 43 7.44 6.97 1.48
CA ARG A 43 8.16 7.76 0.47
C ARG A 43 7.72 7.41 -0.95
N VAL A 44 7.63 6.11 -1.26
CA VAL A 44 7.21 5.62 -2.57
C VAL A 44 5.74 5.94 -2.83
N TYR A 45 4.85 5.78 -1.84
CA TYR A 45 3.44 6.12 -1.98
C TYR A 45 3.23 7.62 -2.26
N ARG A 46 3.91 8.49 -1.51
CA ARG A 46 3.86 9.95 -1.74
C ARG A 46 4.34 10.32 -3.14
N ALA A 47 5.47 9.77 -3.57
CA ALA A 47 5.99 10.01 -4.92
C ALA A 47 5.00 9.54 -6.00
N TRP A 48 4.31 8.42 -5.78
CA TRP A 48 3.30 7.92 -6.70
C TRP A 48 2.05 8.80 -6.76
N VAL A 49 1.53 9.26 -5.62
CA VAL A 49 0.39 10.19 -5.56
C VAL A 49 0.77 11.52 -6.22
N ASP A 50 1.93 12.08 -5.88
CA ASP A 50 2.43 13.34 -6.46
C ASP A 50 2.57 13.24 -7.98
N ALA A 51 3.12 12.13 -8.50
CA ALA A 51 3.23 11.89 -9.93
C ALA A 51 1.89 11.65 -10.64
N ALA A 52 0.85 11.21 -9.91
CA ALA A 52 -0.50 11.04 -10.46
C ALA A 52 -1.30 12.35 -10.47
N GLU A 53 -1.02 13.26 -9.54
CA GLU A 53 -1.70 14.55 -9.38
C GLU A 53 -1.03 15.69 -10.18
N ASN A 54 0.28 15.60 -10.44
CA ASN A 54 1.06 16.62 -11.14
C ASN A 54 1.33 16.27 -12.61
N GLN A 55 1.66 17.30 -13.41
CA GLN A 55 2.16 17.10 -14.76
C GLN A 55 3.60 16.56 -14.72
N ALA A 56 3.98 15.71 -15.67
CA ALA A 56 5.29 15.06 -15.70
C ALA A 56 6.49 16.04 -15.75
N SER A 57 6.28 17.29 -16.17
CA SER A 57 7.29 18.36 -16.16
C SER A 57 7.64 18.87 -14.75
N ASP A 58 6.76 18.63 -13.78
CA ASP A 58 6.87 19.20 -12.43
C ASP A 58 7.44 18.20 -11.41
N VAL A 59 7.61 16.93 -11.82
CA VAL A 59 8.15 15.84 -10.99
C VAL A 59 9.62 15.61 -11.32
N ASP A 60 10.49 15.65 -10.32
CA ASP A 60 11.91 15.36 -10.54
C ASP A 60 12.15 13.88 -10.89
N ALA A 61 13.25 13.61 -11.61
CA ALA A 61 13.55 12.27 -12.12
C ALA A 61 13.70 11.19 -11.03
N ALA A 62 14.16 11.56 -9.83
CA ALA A 62 14.30 10.60 -8.73
C ALA A 62 12.93 10.23 -8.14
N SER A 63 12.04 11.22 -7.98
CA SER A 63 10.65 11.01 -7.56
C SER A 63 9.87 10.18 -8.59
N ALA A 64 10.05 10.44 -9.88
CA ALA A 64 9.44 9.64 -10.95
C ALA A 64 9.88 8.16 -10.89
N GLN A 65 11.18 7.88 -10.68
CA GLN A 65 11.68 6.51 -10.53
C GLN A 65 11.11 5.80 -9.29
N LEU A 66 10.93 6.53 -8.18
CA LEU A 66 10.29 6.00 -6.98
C LEU A 66 8.82 5.66 -7.24
N ALA A 67 8.07 6.58 -7.86
CA ALA A 67 6.66 6.43 -8.19
C ALA A 67 6.39 5.16 -9.04
N MET A 68 7.27 4.85 -10.00
CA MET A 68 7.15 3.67 -10.85
C MET A 68 7.18 2.33 -10.10
N ARG A 69 7.71 2.31 -8.86
CA ARG A 69 7.77 1.09 -8.05
C ARG A 69 6.42 0.72 -7.43
N TRP A 70 5.54 1.70 -7.22
CA TRP A 70 4.29 1.51 -6.48
C TRP A 70 3.35 0.47 -7.12
N PRO A 71 2.97 0.58 -8.41
CA PRO A 71 1.94 -0.33 -8.98
C PRO A 71 2.31 -1.81 -8.88
N ARG A 72 3.59 -2.15 -9.14
CA ARG A 72 4.08 -3.53 -9.05
C ARG A 72 4.14 -4.04 -7.61
N ALA A 73 4.59 -3.20 -6.68
CA ALA A 73 4.67 -3.57 -5.27
C ALA A 73 3.26 -3.76 -4.68
N PHE A 74 2.33 -2.87 -5.02
CA PHE A 74 0.94 -2.95 -4.59
C PHE A 74 0.25 -4.23 -5.12
N ASP A 75 0.39 -4.55 -6.41
CA ASP A 75 -0.23 -5.77 -6.95
C ASP A 75 0.38 -7.04 -6.34
N THR A 76 1.70 -7.07 -6.12
CA THR A 76 2.35 -8.17 -5.40
C THR A 76 1.79 -8.33 -3.98
N ALA A 77 1.64 -7.23 -3.25
CA ALA A 77 1.09 -7.24 -1.90
C ALA A 77 -0.39 -7.66 -1.89
N ARG A 78 -1.18 -7.19 -2.86
CA ARG A 78 -2.59 -7.56 -3.06
C ARG A 78 -2.73 -9.07 -3.25
N GLN A 79 -1.94 -9.67 -4.15
CA GLN A 79 -1.96 -11.12 -4.37
C GLN A 79 -1.61 -11.90 -3.09
N ALA A 80 -0.61 -11.44 -2.32
CA ALA A 80 -0.25 -12.06 -1.05
C ALA A 80 -1.34 -11.94 0.04
N GLY A 81 -2.00 -10.78 0.09
CA GLY A 81 -3.12 -10.51 1.01
C GLY A 81 -4.37 -11.33 0.68
N MET A 82 -4.67 -11.54 -0.61
CA MET A 82 -5.85 -12.29 -1.06
C MET A 82 -5.69 -13.82 -1.00
N ARG A 83 -4.45 -14.33 -0.95
CA ARG A 83 -4.12 -15.76 -1.12
C ARG A 83 -4.95 -16.75 -0.27
N GLU A 84 -5.37 -16.36 0.93
CA GLU A 84 -6.02 -17.25 1.91
C GLU A 84 -7.48 -16.89 2.22
N ILE A 85 -8.05 -15.87 1.57
CA ILE A 85 -9.44 -15.43 1.83
C ILE A 85 -10.40 -15.74 0.67
N GLY A 86 -9.89 -16.33 -0.43
CA GLY A 86 -10.66 -16.71 -1.61
C GLY A 86 -10.82 -15.58 -2.63
N GLU A 87 -11.58 -15.84 -3.69
CA GLU A 87 -11.91 -14.84 -4.70
C GLU A 87 -13.03 -13.92 -4.20
N LEU A 88 -12.68 -12.64 -4.00
CA LEU A 88 -13.60 -11.59 -3.58
C LEU A 88 -13.45 -10.43 -4.57
N PRO A 89 -14.23 -10.42 -5.68
CA PRO A 89 -14.04 -9.47 -6.78
C PRO A 89 -14.14 -8.00 -6.34
N GLU A 90 -15.01 -7.72 -5.38
CA GLU A 90 -15.26 -6.37 -4.85
C GLU A 90 -14.22 -5.95 -3.80
N ALA A 91 -13.53 -6.91 -3.17
CA ALA A 91 -12.64 -6.62 -2.06
C ALA A 91 -11.32 -6.01 -2.55
N HIS A 92 -10.88 -4.95 -1.89
CA HIS A 92 -9.65 -4.25 -2.23
C HIS A 92 -8.91 -3.78 -0.99
N PHE A 93 -7.59 -3.61 -1.12
CA PHE A 93 -6.77 -3.07 -0.05
C PHE A 93 -6.65 -1.56 -0.22
N THR A 94 -6.87 -0.82 0.86
CA THR A 94 -6.66 0.63 0.92
C THR A 94 -5.49 0.94 1.83
N VAL A 95 -4.53 1.72 1.34
CA VAL A 95 -3.39 2.22 2.13
C VAL A 95 -3.69 3.65 2.55
N ARG A 96 -3.53 3.95 3.86
CA ARG A 96 -3.73 5.30 4.40
C ARG A 96 -2.49 5.72 5.17
N LEU A 97 -1.93 6.88 4.83
CA LEU A 97 -0.83 7.45 5.61
C LEU A 97 -1.35 7.94 6.96
N ASP A 98 -0.60 7.67 8.03
CA ASP A 98 -0.88 8.27 9.32
C ASP A 98 -0.50 9.76 9.23
N ARG A 99 -1.40 10.67 9.63
CA ARG A 99 -1.20 12.12 9.45
C ARG A 99 -0.13 12.72 10.38
N VAL A 100 0.59 11.90 11.12
CA VAL A 100 1.52 12.35 12.15
C VAL A 100 2.92 12.52 11.57
N GLN A 101 3.14 13.53 10.73
CA GLN A 101 4.46 14.15 10.55
C GLN A 101 4.31 15.64 10.22
N THR A 102 3.90 16.41 11.23
CA THR A 102 4.25 17.82 11.34
C THR A 102 5.18 17.93 12.54
N LEU A 103 6.48 18.10 12.29
CA LEU A 103 7.44 18.65 13.25
C LEU A 103 8.12 19.83 12.57
#